data_AF-K1R9N8-F1
#
_entry.id   AF-K1R9N8-F1
#
_cell.length_a   1.000
_cell.length_b   1.000
_cell.length_c   1.000
_cell.angle_alpha   90.00
_cell.angle_beta   90.00
_cell.angle_gamma   90.00
#
_symmetry.space_group_name_H-M   'P 1'
#
loop_
_entity.id
_entity.type
_entity.pdbx_description
1 polymer ?
#
loop_
_entity_poly.entity_id
_entity_poly.type
_entity_poly.pdbx_seq_one_letter_code
_entity_poly.pdbx_strand_id
1 'polypeptide(L)'
;GDKVYLNNRGKAVILCVMGKEPVENGIRLSAAHIDSPRLDLKPNPLYEDNELAYFKTHYYGGIKKYQWTAMPLSLHGVMVKKDGSKVKVNIGEDDGDPMFVVTDLLPHLAAEQMKRTLSDGIRGEELNILIGSRPFSKDEGSEKVKLNIISILNEKYGVTESDFLSCRA
;
A
#
# COMPACT_ATOMS: atom_id res chain seq x y z
N GLY A 1 -33.01 -20.28 11.43
CA GLY A 1 -32.95 -21.20 10.30
C GLY A 1 -31.52 -21.25 9.81
N ASP A 2 -31.37 -21.50 8.52
CA ASP A 2 -30.08 -21.65 7.86
C ASP A 2 -29.21 -20.39 7.97
N LYS A 3 -27.89 -20.58 7.93
CA LYS A 3 -26.90 -19.51 7.93
C LYS A 3 -26.14 -19.57 6.62
N VAL A 4 -26.15 -18.48 5.87
CA VAL A 4 -25.50 -18.39 4.56
C VAL A 4 -24.65 -17.13 4.47
N TYR A 5 -23.62 -17.16 3.63
CA TYR A 5 -22.84 -15.99 3.31
C TYR A 5 -22.54 -15.90 1.82
N LEU A 6 -22.31 -14.67 1.34
CA LEU A 6 -21.83 -14.39 0.00
C LEU A 6 -20.50 -13.65 0.09
N ASN A 7 -19.47 -14.19 -0.56
CA ASN A 7 -18.21 -13.49 -0.77
C ASN A 7 -18.27 -12.75 -2.12
N ASN A 8 -18.17 -11.43 -2.08
CA ASN A 8 -18.08 -10.61 -3.28
C ASN A 8 -16.61 -10.28 -3.58
N ARG A 9 -15.98 -11.10 -4.43
CA ARG A 9 -14.61 -10.91 -4.96
C ARG A 9 -13.52 -10.70 -3.89
N GLY A 10 -13.74 -11.16 -2.66
CA GLY A 10 -12.85 -10.98 -1.52
C GLY A 10 -12.78 -9.55 -0.98
N LYS A 11 -13.69 -8.67 -1.39
CA LYS A 11 -13.71 -7.24 -1.03
C LYS A 11 -14.98 -6.79 -0.31
N ALA A 12 -16.00 -7.64 -0.27
CA ALA A 12 -17.16 -7.47 0.59
C ALA A 12 -17.72 -8.83 0.98
N VAL A 13 -18.43 -8.87 2.11
CA VAL A 13 -19.11 -10.06 2.60
C VAL A 13 -20.54 -9.70 2.97
N ILE A 14 -21.49 -10.57 2.59
CA ILE A 14 -22.88 -10.50 3.05
C ILE A 14 -23.12 -11.72 3.90
N LEU A 15 -23.61 -11.51 5.12
CA LEU A 15 -23.91 -12.57 6.09
C LEU A 15 -25.43 -12.58 6.32
N CYS A 16 -26.06 -13.75 6.25
CA CYS A 16 -27.51 -13.89 6.42
C CYS A 16 -27.85 -15.05 7.34
N VAL A 17 -28.85 -14.83 8.20
CA VAL A 17 -29.48 -15.85 9.03
C VAL A 17 -30.96 -15.90 8.69
N MET A 18 -31.44 -17.02 8.17
CA MET A 18 -32.83 -17.18 7.76
C MET A 18 -33.74 -17.19 8.99
N GLY A 19 -34.73 -16.30 8.98
CA GLY A 19 -35.78 -16.19 10.00
C GLY A 19 -36.76 -17.36 9.97
N LYS A 20 -37.80 -17.27 10.81
CA LYS A 20 -38.93 -18.22 10.80
C LYS A 20 -40.08 -17.76 9.91
N GLU A 21 -40.20 -16.45 9.71
CA GLU A 21 -41.26 -15.86 8.89
C GLU A 21 -40.87 -15.78 7.41
N PRO A 22 -41.85 -15.77 6.49
CA PRO A 22 -41.60 -15.52 5.07
C PRO A 22 -40.86 -14.21 4.82
N VAL A 23 -39.98 -14.18 3.82
CA VAL A 23 -39.15 -13.01 3.49
C VAL A 23 -39.97 -11.78 3.06
N GLU A 24 -41.20 -12.00 2.58
CA GLU A 24 -42.15 -10.93 2.24
C GLU A 24 -42.56 -10.07 3.45
N ASN A 25 -42.42 -10.59 4.68
CA ASN A 25 -42.59 -9.82 5.92
C ASN A 25 -41.40 -8.89 6.22
N GLY A 26 -40.39 -8.89 5.36
CA GLY A 26 -39.23 -8.01 5.43
C GLY A 26 -37.99 -8.65 6.04
N ILE A 27 -36.93 -7.84 6.12
CA ILE A 27 -35.62 -8.24 6.64
C ILE A 27 -35.10 -7.22 7.65
N ARG A 28 -34.25 -7.68 8.57
CA ARG A 28 -33.44 -6.79 9.42
C ARG A 28 -32.04 -6.69 8.81
N LEU A 29 -31.71 -5.51 8.29
CA LEU A 29 -30.44 -5.25 7.64
C LEU A 29 -29.55 -4.36 8.54
N SER A 30 -28.29 -4.77 8.70
CA SER A 30 -27.23 -3.91 9.22
C SER A 30 -26.11 -3.88 8.19
N ALA A 31 -25.60 -2.69 7.88
CA ALA A 31 -24.56 -2.48 6.90
C ALA A 31 -23.44 -1.62 7.48
N ALA A 32 -22.21 -1.99 7.15
CA ALA A 32 -20.98 -1.25 7.43
C ALA A 32 -20.04 -1.38 6.23
N HIS A 33 -19.04 -0.51 6.15
CA HIS A 33 -17.97 -0.62 5.18
C HIS A 33 -16.69 -1.14 5.85
N ILE A 34 -15.81 -1.79 5.09
CA ILE A 34 -14.60 -2.46 5.60
C ILE A 34 -13.30 -1.90 5.02
N ASP A 35 -13.40 -0.86 4.20
CA ASP A 35 -12.28 -0.08 3.73
C ASP A 35 -11.92 1.03 4.72
N SER A 36 -10.69 1.50 4.67
CA SER A 36 -10.18 2.57 5.53
C SER A 36 -9.17 3.43 4.76
N PRO A 37 -9.01 4.71 5.12
CA PRO A 37 -8.03 5.58 4.49
C PRO A 37 -6.61 5.01 4.59
N ARG A 38 -5.84 5.09 3.50
CA ARG A 38 -4.51 4.46 3.38
C ARG A 38 -3.68 5.07 2.24
N LEU A 39 -2.44 4.61 2.08
CA LEU A 39 -1.61 4.88 0.91
C LEU A 39 -1.59 3.64 0.00
N ASP A 40 -2.03 3.81 -1.24
CA ASP A 40 -1.95 2.77 -2.26
C ASP A 40 -0.76 3.06 -3.19
N LEU A 41 -0.13 2.02 -3.72
CA LEU A 41 0.94 2.19 -4.71
C LEU A 41 0.35 2.62 -6.07
N LYS A 42 1.02 3.55 -6.76
CA LYS A 42 0.69 3.84 -8.16
C LYS A 42 1.03 2.63 -9.05
N PRO A 43 0.48 2.52 -10.28
CA PRO A 43 0.73 1.38 -11.17
C PRO A 43 2.21 1.16 -11.52
N ASN A 44 2.99 2.24 -11.63
CA ASN A 44 4.44 2.21 -11.78
C ASN A 44 5.06 2.91 -10.56
N PRO A 45 5.12 2.24 -9.40
CA PRO A 45 5.44 2.91 -8.15
C PRO A 45 6.95 3.03 -7.96
N LEU A 46 7.72 2.07 -8.44
CA LEU A 46 9.14 1.94 -8.12
C LEU A 46 10.00 2.90 -8.94
N TYR A 47 10.78 3.72 -8.26
CA TYR A 47 11.78 4.59 -8.90
C TYR A 47 12.99 4.79 -7.99
N GLU A 48 14.10 5.22 -8.58
CA GLU A 48 15.30 5.66 -7.86
C GLU A 48 15.47 7.16 -8.00
N ASP A 49 15.87 7.81 -6.91
CA ASP A 49 16.29 9.20 -6.89
C ASP A 49 17.37 9.39 -5.81
N ASN A 50 18.46 10.10 -6.13
CA ASN A 50 19.58 10.34 -5.21
C ASN A 50 20.10 9.05 -4.51
N GLU A 51 20.27 7.96 -5.26
CA GLU A 51 20.72 6.65 -4.74
C GLU A 51 19.80 6.06 -3.65
N LEU A 52 18.53 6.46 -3.65
CA LEU A 52 17.49 5.91 -2.79
C LEU A 52 16.36 5.39 -3.66
N ALA A 53 15.85 4.21 -3.32
CA ALA A 53 14.67 3.64 -3.96
C ALA A 53 13.41 4.02 -3.19
N TYR A 54 12.37 4.35 -3.96
CA TYR A 54 11.08 4.79 -3.44
C TYR A 54 9.92 4.07 -4.11
N PHE A 55 8.79 4.00 -3.41
CA PHE A 55 7.49 3.77 -4.02
C PHE A 55 6.66 5.06 -4.10
N LYS A 56 6.22 5.42 -5.31
CA LYS A 56 5.18 6.43 -5.54
C LYS A 56 3.83 5.91 -5.08
N THR A 57 3.14 6.74 -4.31
CA THR A 57 1.82 6.40 -3.78
C THR A 57 0.73 7.32 -4.33
N HIS A 58 -0.50 6.91 -4.09
CA HIS A 58 -1.70 7.71 -4.18
C HIS A 58 -2.52 7.40 -2.93
N TYR A 59 -2.97 8.42 -2.21
CA TYR A 59 -3.79 8.18 -1.02
C TYR A 59 -5.22 7.76 -1.39
N TYR A 60 -5.79 6.89 -0.59
CA TYR A 60 -7.19 6.48 -0.66
C TYR A 60 -7.96 7.09 0.53
N GLY A 61 -9.12 7.68 0.27
CA GLY A 61 -9.93 8.37 1.27
C GLY A 61 -9.41 9.75 1.69
N GLY A 62 -10.08 10.36 2.66
CA GLY A 62 -9.76 11.71 3.17
C GLY A 62 -8.70 11.70 4.27
N ILE A 63 -7.44 11.42 3.93
CA ILE A 63 -6.35 11.39 4.91
C ILE A 63 -5.88 12.79 5.34
N LYS A 64 -5.44 12.90 6.59
CA LYS A 64 -4.60 14.02 7.05
C LYS A 64 -3.14 13.71 6.68
N LYS A 65 -2.71 14.17 5.49
CA LYS A 65 -1.41 13.81 4.89
C LYS A 65 -0.20 13.94 5.83
N TYR A 66 -0.16 15.00 6.63
CA TYR A 66 0.92 15.23 7.60
C TYR A 66 1.04 14.19 8.71
N GLN A 67 0.02 13.34 8.92
CA GLN A 67 0.07 12.26 9.91
C GLN A 67 0.67 10.96 9.35
N TRP A 68 1.00 10.92 8.06
CA TRP A 68 1.53 9.73 7.39
C TRP A 68 3.04 9.79 7.17
N THR A 69 3.70 10.87 7.60
CA THR A 69 5.15 11.05 7.55
C THR A 69 5.79 10.61 8.87
N ALA A 70 7.08 10.25 8.82
CA ALA A 70 7.91 9.92 9.98
C ALA A 70 7.31 8.87 10.94
N MET A 71 6.52 7.93 10.40
CA MET A 71 5.98 6.80 11.13
C MET A 71 6.30 5.47 10.43
N PRO A 72 6.40 4.36 11.18
CA PRO A 72 6.58 3.04 10.58
C PRO A 72 5.34 2.65 9.77
N LEU A 73 5.58 2.10 8.58
CA LEU A 73 4.55 1.63 7.65
C LEU A 73 4.84 0.17 7.25
N SER A 74 3.78 -0.62 7.15
CA SER A 74 3.77 -1.98 6.61
C SER A 74 3.19 -2.00 5.19
N LEU A 75 3.66 -2.90 4.34
CA LEU A 75 3.15 -3.09 2.98
C LEU A 75 2.25 -4.33 2.92
N HIS A 76 1.00 -4.11 2.53
CA HIS A 76 -0.01 -5.15 2.33
C HIS A 76 -0.59 -5.08 0.93
N GLY A 77 -0.75 -6.22 0.27
CA GLY A 77 -1.41 -6.26 -1.02
C GLY A 77 -1.42 -7.62 -1.70
N VAL A 78 -1.98 -7.65 -2.91
CA VAL A 78 -1.97 -8.82 -3.78
C VAL A 78 -1.50 -8.41 -5.18
N MET A 79 -0.49 -9.11 -5.68
CA MET A 79 -0.07 -9.03 -7.09
C MET A 79 -0.67 -10.18 -7.88
N VAL A 80 -0.95 -9.96 -9.17
CA VAL A 80 -1.44 -11.01 -10.08
C VAL A 80 -0.44 -11.17 -11.22
N LYS A 81 0.29 -12.28 -11.24
CA LYS A 81 1.30 -12.54 -12.27
C LYS A 81 0.64 -12.74 -13.64
N LYS A 82 1.46 -12.69 -14.69
CA LYS A 82 1.03 -12.94 -16.09
C LYS A 82 0.33 -14.29 -16.29
N ASP A 83 0.69 -15.31 -15.52
CA ASP A 83 0.05 -16.64 -15.55
C ASP A 83 -1.29 -16.69 -14.78
N GLY A 84 -1.72 -15.57 -14.19
CA GLY A 84 -2.95 -15.44 -13.39
C GLY A 84 -2.79 -15.87 -11.93
N SER A 85 -1.62 -16.36 -11.51
CA SER A 85 -1.36 -16.70 -10.11
C SER A 85 -1.36 -15.45 -9.23
N LYS A 86 -1.88 -15.60 -8.00
CA LYS A 86 -1.97 -14.50 -7.03
C LYS A 86 -0.86 -14.64 -6.00
N VAL A 87 -0.11 -13.57 -5.78
CA VAL A 87 0.89 -13.49 -4.72
C VAL A 87 0.46 -12.49 -3.68
N LYS A 88 0.32 -12.94 -2.43
CA LYS A 88 0.08 -12.06 -1.29
C LYS A 88 1.40 -11.45 -0.85
N VAL A 89 1.40 -10.14 -0.64
CA VAL A 89 2.52 -9.37 -0.12
C VAL A 89 2.13 -8.91 1.28
N ASN A 90 2.99 -9.23 2.23
CA ASN A 90 2.93 -8.76 3.60
C ASN A 90 4.38 -8.53 4.04
N ILE A 91 4.74 -7.28 4.32
CA ILE A 91 6.08 -6.88 4.77
C ILE A 91 5.92 -5.84 5.89
N GLY A 92 6.53 -6.11 7.04
CA GLY A 92 6.54 -5.19 8.20
C GLY A 92 5.60 -5.60 9.33
N GLU A 93 4.99 -6.78 9.25
CA GLU A 93 4.15 -7.35 10.31
C GLU A 93 4.86 -8.43 11.14
N ASP A 94 5.76 -9.20 10.52
CA ASP A 94 6.46 -10.30 11.19
C ASP A 94 7.70 -9.79 11.96
N ASP A 95 8.05 -10.48 13.03
CA ASP A 95 9.27 -10.18 13.80
C ASP A 95 10.52 -10.31 12.90
N GLY A 96 11.22 -9.18 12.70
CA GLY A 96 12.41 -9.10 11.86
C GLY A 96 12.18 -8.64 10.43
N ASP A 97 10.92 -8.44 10.00
CA ASP A 97 10.64 -7.77 8.73
C ASP A 97 11.09 -6.30 8.78
N PRO A 98 11.57 -5.74 7.65
CA PRO A 98 11.80 -4.32 7.55
C PRO A 98 10.46 -3.57 7.57
N MET A 99 10.48 -2.37 8.12
CA MET A 99 9.39 -1.41 8.02
C MET A 99 9.76 -0.28 7.07
N PHE A 100 8.74 0.40 6.56
CA PHE A 100 8.89 1.51 5.63
C PHE A 100 8.54 2.84 6.28
N VAL A 101 8.86 3.94 5.59
CA VAL A 101 8.57 5.29 6.08
C VAL A 101 8.38 6.25 4.91
N VAL A 102 7.46 7.20 5.06
CA VAL A 102 7.48 8.43 4.26
C VAL A 102 8.31 9.46 5.03
N THR A 103 9.40 9.94 4.44
CA THR A 103 10.29 10.90 5.09
C THR A 103 9.65 12.28 5.20
N ASP A 104 9.95 13.00 6.27
CA ASP A 104 9.62 14.43 6.41
C ASP A 104 10.89 15.29 6.45
N LEU A 105 10.74 16.57 6.12
CA LEU A 105 11.83 17.53 6.20
C LEU A 105 12.08 17.91 7.66
N LEU A 106 13.31 17.73 8.10
CA LEU A 106 13.72 18.09 9.46
C LEU A 106 13.52 19.59 9.74
N PRO A 107 13.15 19.98 10.98
CA PRO A 107 12.69 21.34 11.28
C PRO A 107 13.72 22.43 10.96
N HIS A 108 15.02 22.15 11.03
CA HIS A 108 16.08 23.10 10.70
C HIS A 108 16.05 23.57 9.23
N LEU A 109 15.48 22.76 8.33
CA LEU A 109 15.35 23.08 6.90
C LEU A 109 13.89 23.31 6.47
N ALA A 110 12.93 23.13 7.38
CA ALA A 110 11.49 23.14 7.07
C ALA A 110 10.85 24.54 7.09
N ALA A 111 11.62 25.63 7.18
CA ALA A 111 11.08 26.99 7.35
C ALA A 111 10.03 27.36 6.29
N GLU A 112 10.23 27.00 5.02
CA GLU A 112 9.25 27.23 3.96
C GLU A 112 8.06 26.26 4.01
N GLN A 113 8.30 24.99 4.39
CA GLN A 113 7.24 23.99 4.55
C GLN A 113 6.27 24.39 5.66
N MET A 114 6.79 24.93 6.77
CA MET A 114 6.01 25.37 7.94
C MET A 114 5.13 26.60 7.67
N LYS A 115 5.37 27.35 6.58
CA LYS A 115 4.50 28.45 6.14
C LYS A 115 3.24 27.96 5.42
N ARG A 116 3.22 26.70 4.95
CA ARG A 116 2.07 26.14 4.24
C ARG A 116 0.91 25.94 5.21
N THR A 117 -0.32 25.99 4.70
CA THR A 117 -1.51 25.61 5.47
C THR A 117 -1.43 24.13 5.84
N LEU A 118 -2.17 23.71 6.88
CA LEU A 118 -2.15 22.30 7.32
C LEU A 118 -2.52 21.31 6.19
N SER A 119 -3.41 21.71 5.27
CA SER A 119 -3.79 20.90 4.11
C SER A 119 -2.67 20.73 3.09
N ASP A 120 -1.75 21.70 3.01
CA ASP A 120 -0.65 21.74 2.03
C ASP A 120 0.74 21.52 2.65
N GLY A 121 0.82 21.40 3.98
CA GLY A 121 2.05 21.13 4.72
C GLY A 121 2.82 19.96 4.11
N ILE A 122 2.10 18.86 3.86
CA ILE A 122 2.54 17.74 3.03
C ILE A 122 1.58 17.60 1.83
N ARG A 123 2.14 17.60 0.62
CA ARG A 123 1.42 17.37 -0.65
C ARG A 123 1.27 15.87 -0.90
N GLY A 124 0.26 15.48 -1.68
CA GLY A 124 0.03 14.05 -1.97
C GLY A 124 1.20 13.43 -2.73
N GLU A 125 1.83 14.22 -3.59
CA GLU A 125 3.00 13.86 -4.39
C GLU A 125 4.29 13.72 -3.55
N GLU A 126 4.30 14.26 -2.33
CA GLU A 126 5.41 14.15 -1.38
C GLU A 126 5.32 12.85 -0.54
N LEU A 127 4.20 12.11 -0.61
CA LEU A 127 3.97 10.86 0.13
C LEU A 127 4.65 9.64 -0.52
N ASN A 128 5.92 9.77 -0.90
CA ASN A 128 6.70 8.64 -1.45
C ASN A 128 7.34 7.85 -0.31
N ILE A 129 7.22 6.53 -0.39
CA ILE A 129 7.72 5.63 0.65
C ILE A 129 9.19 5.30 0.35
N LEU A 130 10.08 5.52 1.30
CA LEU A 130 11.48 5.09 1.23
C LEU A 130 11.56 3.58 1.46
N ILE A 131 12.17 2.85 0.53
CA ILE A 131 12.20 1.37 0.55
C ILE A 131 13.61 0.76 0.49
N GLY A 132 14.65 1.57 0.23
CA GLY A 132 16.02 1.10 0.36
C GLY A 132 17.05 2.05 -0.21
N SER A 133 18.31 1.73 0.04
CA SER A 133 19.49 2.54 -0.32
C SER A 133 20.69 1.71 -0.79
N ARG A 134 20.62 0.37 -0.68
CA ARG A 134 21.75 -0.49 -1.02
C ARG A 134 21.76 -0.78 -2.53
N PRO A 135 22.85 -0.49 -3.26
CA PRO A 135 22.97 -0.81 -4.67
C PRO A 135 23.15 -2.31 -4.92
N PHE A 136 22.79 -2.78 -6.11
CA PHE A 136 22.92 -4.18 -6.52
C PHE A 136 24.38 -4.63 -6.68
N SER A 137 25.23 -3.78 -7.26
CA SER A 137 26.67 -4.00 -7.38
C SER A 137 27.45 -2.69 -7.23
N LYS A 138 28.77 -2.79 -7.11
CA LYS A 138 29.71 -1.65 -7.02
C LYS A 138 30.17 -1.13 -8.39
N ASP A 139 29.76 -1.78 -9.48
CA ASP A 139 30.18 -1.39 -10.83
C ASP A 139 29.61 -0.01 -11.19
N GLU A 140 29.97 0.57 -12.33
CA GLU A 140 29.32 1.80 -12.82
C GLU A 140 27.95 1.48 -13.45
N GLY A 141 27.00 2.43 -13.39
CA GLY A 141 25.64 2.27 -13.93
C GLY A 141 24.56 2.99 -13.12
N SER A 142 23.41 3.23 -13.74
CA SER A 142 22.24 3.90 -13.15
C SER A 142 21.24 2.92 -12.53
N GLU A 143 20.38 3.41 -11.64
CA GLU A 143 19.24 2.67 -11.07
C GLU A 143 19.63 1.38 -10.30
N LYS A 144 20.80 1.37 -9.66
CA LYS A 144 21.32 0.15 -9.00
C LYS A 144 20.58 -0.19 -7.71
N VAL A 145 20.06 0.79 -7.01
CA VAL A 145 19.28 0.58 -5.78
C VAL A 145 17.91 0.03 -6.16
N LYS A 146 17.27 0.61 -7.18
CA LYS A 146 16.04 0.07 -7.77
C LYS A 146 16.23 -1.38 -8.23
N LEU A 147 17.32 -1.67 -8.94
CA LEU A 147 17.62 -3.04 -9.38
C LEU A 147 17.75 -4.01 -8.19
N ASN A 148 18.41 -3.59 -7.11
CA ASN A 148 18.53 -4.39 -5.90
C ASN A 148 17.17 -4.66 -5.25
N ILE A 149 16.29 -3.66 -5.17
CA ILE A 149 14.93 -3.86 -4.66
C ILE A 149 14.15 -4.86 -5.54
N ILE A 150 14.25 -4.74 -6.87
CA ILE A 150 13.59 -5.69 -7.78
C ILE A 150 14.13 -7.11 -7.57
N SER A 151 15.44 -7.28 -7.39
CA SER A 151 16.05 -8.59 -7.09
C SER A 151 15.47 -9.18 -5.81
N ILE A 152 15.41 -8.41 -4.73
CA ILE A 152 14.86 -8.86 -3.44
C ILE A 152 13.39 -9.28 -3.58
N LEU A 153 12.58 -8.47 -4.27
CA LEU A 153 11.17 -8.79 -4.52
C LEU A 153 11.02 -10.03 -5.43
N ASN A 154 11.90 -10.19 -6.41
CA ASN A 154 11.90 -11.37 -7.28
C ASN A 154 12.29 -12.63 -6.52
N GLU A 155 13.31 -12.59 -5.67
CA GLU A 155 13.73 -13.72 -4.84
C GLU A 155 12.63 -14.11 -3.83
N LYS A 156 12.00 -13.13 -3.16
CA LYS A 156 10.99 -13.41 -2.12
C LYS A 156 9.62 -13.81 -2.70
N TYR A 157 9.18 -13.20 -3.80
CA TYR A 157 7.81 -13.32 -4.31
C TYR A 157 7.73 -13.82 -5.77
N GLY A 158 8.85 -13.92 -6.48
CA GLY A 158 8.90 -14.28 -7.90
C GLY A 158 8.21 -13.27 -8.80
N VAL A 159 8.23 -11.99 -8.43
CA VAL A 159 7.58 -10.88 -9.15
C VAL A 159 8.59 -10.03 -9.89
N THR A 160 8.12 -9.32 -10.91
CA THR A 160 8.89 -8.39 -11.74
C THR A 160 8.28 -7.00 -11.65
N GLU A 161 8.98 -5.98 -12.13
CA GLU A 161 8.45 -4.61 -12.14
C GLU A 161 7.12 -4.50 -12.90
N SER A 162 6.93 -5.29 -13.97
CA SER A 162 5.68 -5.29 -14.74
C SER A 162 4.46 -5.80 -13.96
N ASP A 163 4.67 -6.60 -12.91
CA ASP A 163 3.58 -7.14 -12.11
C ASP A 163 2.91 -6.07 -11.24
N PHE A 164 3.57 -4.92 -10.99
CA PHE A 164 2.96 -3.78 -10.27
C PHE A 164 1.71 -3.21 -10.96
N LEU A 165 1.62 -3.31 -12.29
CA LEU A 165 0.45 -2.87 -13.05
C LEU A 165 -0.83 -3.65 -12.72
N SER A 166 -0.67 -4.86 -12.19
CA SER A 166 -1.75 -5.77 -11.80
C SER A 166 -2.08 -5.72 -10.31
N CYS A 167 -1.32 -4.96 -9.53
CA CYS A 167 -1.45 -4.91 -8.08
C CYS A 167 -2.79 -4.34 -7.64
N ARG A 168 -3.36 -4.97 -6.61
CA ARG A 168 -4.56 -4.48 -5.95
C ARG A 168 -4.36 -4.48 -4.45
N ALA A 169 -4.69 -3.35 -3.85
CA ALA A 169 -4.82 -3.18 -2.40
C ALA A 169 -6.21 -3.62 -1.94
#